data_AF-A0A143G4M2-F1
#
_entry.id   AF-A0A143G4M2-F1
#
_cell.length_a   1.000
_cell.length_b   1.000
_cell.length_c   1.000
_cell.angle_alpha   90.00
_cell.angle_beta   90.00
_cell.angle_gamma   90.00
#
_symmetry.space_group_name_H-M   'P 1'
#
loop_
_entity.id
_entity.type
_entity.pdbx_description
1 polymer ?
#
loop_
_entity_poly.entity_id
_entity_poly.type
_entity_poly.pdbx_seq_one_letter_code
_entity_poly.pdbx_strand_id
1 'polypeptide(L)'
;MKKIPVINLILAKLLLLCCVGVANANVPFKKVAQCESDFFNGSFCSKKNLTLYKNVLKAQKANFNKKYILLNTGDSDSLELIALDTKTGIAYPLNYQFTGWEDNQGKVLKKPSFQFSLNTPKVCLSGSQYDGEHPGTHETYSNIRQCFEIKTDQNFTGFESVYSDKIQHEYHGKTKTWKPIS
;
A
#
# COMPACT_ATOMS: atom_id res chain seq x y z
N MET A 1 78.71 23.11 13.78
CA MET A 1 77.67 22.64 12.82
C MET A 1 77.42 21.16 13.12
N LYS A 2 76.20 20.59 13.28
CA LYS A 2 74.80 21.01 13.04
C LYS A 2 73.84 20.36 14.07
N LYS A 3 72.87 21.16 14.56
CA LYS A 3 71.46 20.89 14.95
C LYS A 3 70.98 19.54 15.56
N ILE A 4 70.35 19.66 16.74
CA ILE A 4 69.20 18.91 17.32
C ILE A 4 67.90 19.46 16.66
N PRO A 5 66.76 18.74 16.40
CA PRO A 5 65.90 17.96 17.33
C PRO A 5 65.34 16.60 16.79
N VAL A 6 64.94 15.62 17.61
CA VAL A 6 63.66 15.45 18.35
C VAL A 6 62.38 15.69 17.52
N ILE A 7 61.54 14.64 17.37
CA ILE A 7 60.07 14.68 17.42
C ILE A 7 59.56 13.26 17.70
N ASN A 8 58.82 13.09 18.80
CA ASN A 8 58.07 11.87 19.10
C ASN A 8 56.77 11.88 18.29
N LEU A 9 56.50 10.82 17.52
CA LEU A 9 55.23 10.67 16.78
C LEU A 9 54.27 9.72 17.51
N ILE A 10 53.59 10.22 18.54
CA ILE A 10 52.52 9.48 19.23
C ILE A 10 51.28 9.47 18.31
N LEU A 11 51.11 8.38 17.56
CA LEU A 11 50.00 8.23 16.62
C LEU A 11 48.73 7.74 17.34
N ALA A 12 47.94 8.67 17.87
CA ALA A 12 46.65 8.36 18.49
C ALA A 12 45.63 7.87 17.44
N LYS A 13 45.43 6.54 17.36
CA LYS A 13 44.33 5.95 16.58
C LYS A 13 43.01 6.06 17.35
N LEU A 14 42.31 7.16 17.11
CA LEU A 14 40.95 7.36 17.60
C LEU A 14 39.98 6.42 16.85
N LEU A 15 39.70 5.26 17.42
CA LEU A 15 38.64 4.35 16.96
C LEU A 15 37.28 5.01 17.23
N LEU A 16 36.77 5.76 16.25
CA LEU A 16 35.36 6.15 16.19
C LEU A 16 34.53 4.88 15.96
N LEU A 17 34.20 4.20 17.05
CA LEU A 17 33.19 3.14 17.05
C LEU A 17 31.81 3.81 16.93
N CYS A 18 31.49 4.31 15.75
CA CYS A 18 30.14 4.71 15.38
C CYS A 18 29.27 3.46 15.31
N CYS A 19 28.83 2.99 16.48
CA CYS A 19 27.63 2.18 16.60
C CYS A 19 26.48 3.04 16.05
N VAL A 20 26.21 2.89 14.75
CA VAL A 20 25.04 3.45 14.10
C VAL A 20 23.85 2.70 14.69
N GLY A 21 23.38 3.20 15.83
CA GLY A 21 22.19 2.69 16.49
C GLY A 21 21.06 2.83 15.49
N VAL A 22 20.66 1.72 14.88
CA VAL A 22 19.47 1.65 14.04
C VAL A 22 18.29 1.73 14.99
N ALA A 23 18.03 2.94 15.48
CA ALA A 23 16.86 3.28 16.24
C ALA A 23 15.68 3.08 15.29
N ASN A 24 15.12 1.87 15.31
CA ASN A 24 13.75 1.62 14.92
C ASN A 24 12.90 2.44 15.87
N ALA A 25 12.73 3.73 15.56
CA ALA A 25 11.73 4.57 16.19
C ALA A 25 10.40 3.88 15.91
N ASN A 26 9.84 3.23 16.94
CA ASN A 26 8.51 2.63 16.88
C ASN A 26 7.50 3.76 16.75
N VAL A 27 7.28 4.22 15.51
CA VAL A 27 6.38 5.33 15.20
C VAL A 27 4.98 4.93 15.67
N PRO A 28 4.41 5.64 16.65
CA PRO A 28 3.09 5.30 17.16
C PRO A 28 2.04 5.58 16.08
N PHE A 29 1.06 4.69 15.97
CA PHE A 29 -0.12 4.96 15.15
C PHE A 29 -0.79 6.26 15.61
N LYS A 30 -1.02 7.19 14.66
CA LYS A 30 -1.56 8.52 14.91
C LYS A 30 -3.06 8.59 14.61
N LYS A 31 -3.45 8.33 13.37
CA LYS A 31 -4.85 8.32 12.90
C LYS A 31 -4.96 7.65 11.53
N VAL A 32 -6.18 7.30 11.13
CA VAL A 32 -6.52 7.14 9.71
C VAL A 32 -6.82 8.52 9.12
N ALA A 33 -6.45 8.75 7.86
CA ALA A 33 -6.73 10.01 7.17
C ALA A 33 -8.23 10.23 6.94
N GLN A 34 -8.95 9.16 6.59
CA GLN A 34 -10.38 9.10 6.36
C GLN A 34 -10.89 7.72 6.85
N CYS A 35 -11.99 7.68 7.60
CA CYS A 35 -12.48 6.42 8.19
C CYS A 35 -13.44 5.63 7.28
N GLU A 36 -14.22 6.35 6.48
CA GLU A 36 -15.40 5.91 5.74
C GLU A 36 -15.40 6.56 4.36
N SER A 37 -15.96 5.89 3.36
CA SER A 37 -16.00 6.32 1.96
C SER A 37 -17.21 5.69 1.31
N ASP A 38 -17.92 6.45 0.46
CA ASP A 38 -19.13 5.97 -0.23
C ASP A 38 -18.84 4.70 -1.05
N PHE A 39 -17.66 4.65 -1.70
CA PHE A 39 -17.17 3.49 -2.46
C PHE A 39 -16.66 2.30 -1.60
N PHE A 40 -16.97 2.26 -0.30
CA PHE A 40 -16.50 1.22 0.63
C PHE A 40 -17.51 0.90 1.75
N ASN A 41 -18.09 -0.31 1.73
CA ASN A 41 -19.05 -0.79 2.74
C ASN A 41 -18.47 -1.07 4.15
N GLY A 42 -17.18 -0.80 4.40
CA GLY A 42 -16.50 -1.10 5.65
C GLY A 42 -16.03 0.15 6.41
N SER A 43 -15.27 -0.07 7.49
CA SER A 43 -14.66 1.02 8.26
C SER A 43 -13.16 0.78 8.47
N PHE A 44 -12.33 1.64 7.88
CA PHE A 44 -10.89 1.64 8.12
C PHE A 44 -10.56 1.97 9.59
N CYS A 45 -11.49 2.62 10.31
CA CYS A 45 -11.35 2.96 11.73
C CYS A 45 -11.96 1.91 12.69
N SER A 46 -12.35 0.72 12.22
CA SER A 46 -12.85 -0.35 13.08
C SER A 46 -11.82 -0.75 14.15
N LYS A 47 -12.28 -1.19 15.33
CA LYS A 47 -11.39 -1.61 16.45
C LYS A 47 -10.38 -2.69 16.03
N LYS A 48 -10.79 -3.62 15.16
CA LYS A 48 -9.94 -4.64 14.51
C LYS A 48 -8.79 -3.98 13.73
N ASN A 49 -9.14 -3.08 12.81
CA ASN A 49 -8.20 -2.41 11.93
C ASN A 49 -7.23 -1.49 12.69
N LEU A 50 -7.72 -0.67 13.63
CA LEU A 50 -6.86 0.17 14.48
C LEU A 50 -5.86 -0.65 15.31
N THR A 51 -6.23 -1.86 15.74
CA THR A 51 -5.33 -2.78 16.47
C THR A 51 -4.29 -3.38 15.52
N LEU A 52 -4.71 -3.80 14.32
CA LEU A 52 -3.80 -4.27 13.27
C LEU A 52 -2.74 -3.22 12.92
N TYR A 53 -3.13 -1.96 12.67
CA TYR A 53 -2.20 -0.89 12.30
C TYR A 53 -1.17 -0.61 13.41
N LYS A 54 -1.62 -0.56 14.68
CA LYS A 54 -0.74 -0.39 15.85
C LYS A 54 0.27 -1.52 16.02
N ASN A 55 -0.09 -2.75 15.62
CA ASN A 55 0.80 -3.90 15.71
C ASN A 55 1.77 -3.96 14.53
N VAL A 56 1.29 -3.68 13.32
CA VAL A 56 2.10 -3.66 12.09
C VAL A 56 3.19 -2.58 12.16
N LEU A 57 2.87 -1.35 12.59
CA LEU A 57 3.85 -0.26 12.70
C LEU A 57 5.00 -0.55 13.69
N LYS A 58 4.81 -1.48 14.64
CA LYS A 58 5.85 -1.92 15.58
C LYS A 58 6.70 -3.08 15.06
N ALA A 59 6.18 -3.85 14.10
CA ALA A 59 6.73 -5.15 13.72
C ALA A 59 7.31 -5.17 12.29
N GLN A 60 6.81 -4.33 11.39
CA GLN A 60 7.16 -4.37 9.97
C GLN A 60 7.93 -3.11 9.53
N LYS A 61 8.82 -3.31 8.56
CA LYS A 61 9.47 -2.21 7.83
C LYS A 61 8.62 -1.85 6.60
N ALA A 62 8.82 -0.64 6.06
CA ALA A 62 8.14 -0.22 4.84
C ALA A 62 8.33 -1.24 3.70
N ASN A 63 7.20 -1.71 3.14
CA ASN A 63 7.15 -2.62 2.00
C ASN A 63 6.68 -1.90 0.71
N PHE A 64 6.29 -0.63 0.79
CA PHE A 64 5.68 0.11 -0.31
C PHE A 64 6.30 1.51 -0.42
N ASN A 65 6.79 1.85 -1.62
CA ASN A 65 7.44 3.13 -1.92
C ASN A 65 8.55 3.54 -0.91
N LYS A 66 9.25 2.56 -0.31
CA LYS A 66 10.25 2.73 0.78
C LYS A 66 9.80 3.53 2.03
N LYS A 67 8.53 3.93 2.10
CA LYS A 67 7.98 4.88 3.09
C LYS A 67 6.76 4.30 3.83
N TYR A 68 6.00 3.44 3.17
CA TYR A 68 4.73 2.94 3.67
C TYR A 68 4.77 1.43 3.90
N ILE A 69 3.91 0.95 4.80
CA ILE A 69 3.50 -0.44 4.84
C ILE A 69 2.11 -0.52 4.19
N LEU A 70 2.03 -1.11 3.00
CA LEU A 70 0.78 -1.45 2.34
C LEU A 70 0.23 -2.74 2.96
N LEU A 71 -1.04 -2.70 3.37
CA LEU A 71 -1.79 -3.82 3.94
C LEU A 71 -3.09 -4.03 3.16
N ASN A 72 -3.56 -5.28 3.09
CA ASN A 72 -4.97 -5.60 2.87
C ASN A 72 -5.66 -5.74 4.24
N THR A 73 -6.78 -5.04 4.45
CA THR A 73 -7.65 -5.20 5.63
C THR A 73 -8.89 -6.05 5.39
N GLY A 74 -9.19 -6.29 4.10
CA GLY A 74 -10.25 -7.17 3.65
C GLY A 74 -9.95 -8.64 3.94
N ASP A 75 -10.80 -9.50 3.39
CA ASP A 75 -10.68 -10.95 3.56
C ASP A 75 -10.00 -11.60 2.33
N SER A 76 -10.40 -12.82 1.98
CA SER A 76 -9.84 -13.56 0.84
C SER A 76 -10.61 -13.33 -0.47
N ASP A 77 -11.75 -12.66 -0.40
CA ASP A 77 -12.68 -12.44 -1.51
C ASP A 77 -12.86 -10.95 -1.81
N SER A 78 -12.38 -10.09 -0.90
CA SER A 78 -12.30 -8.63 -1.01
C SER A 78 -10.87 -8.10 -0.79
N LEU A 79 -10.49 -7.07 -1.54
CA LEU A 79 -9.31 -6.25 -1.25
C LEU A 79 -9.74 -4.87 -0.76
N GLU A 80 -9.19 -4.48 0.37
CA GLU A 80 -9.37 -3.19 1.04
C GLU A 80 -7.96 -2.72 1.42
N LEU A 81 -7.35 -1.86 0.60
CA LEU A 81 -5.93 -1.54 0.80
C LEU A 81 -5.72 -0.28 1.64
N ILE A 82 -4.67 -0.27 2.45
CA ILE A 82 -4.28 0.90 3.24
C ILE A 82 -2.75 1.02 3.33
N ALA A 83 -2.25 2.25 3.17
CA ALA A 83 -0.83 2.58 3.30
C ALA A 83 -0.56 3.23 4.66
N LEU A 84 0.21 2.56 5.52
CA LEU A 84 0.66 3.08 6.82
C LEU A 84 2.00 3.82 6.65
N ASP A 85 2.04 5.12 6.92
CA ASP A 85 3.28 5.91 6.86
C ASP A 85 4.19 5.59 8.05
N THR A 86 5.35 4.98 7.79
CA THR A 86 6.29 4.54 8.84
C THR A 86 7.09 5.68 9.47
N LYS A 87 6.83 6.95 9.10
CA LYS A 87 7.42 8.15 9.71
C LYS A 87 6.40 8.96 10.51
N THR A 88 5.16 9.05 10.03
CA THR A 88 4.11 9.89 10.64
C THR A 88 3.06 9.11 11.44
N GLY A 89 2.98 7.79 11.25
CA GLY A 89 1.97 6.93 11.87
C GLY A 89 0.55 7.16 11.34
N ILE A 90 0.41 7.92 10.24
CA ILE A 90 -0.88 8.15 9.57
C ILE A 90 -1.16 7.02 8.58
N ALA A 91 -2.39 6.55 8.56
CA ALA A 91 -2.88 5.53 7.64
C ALA A 91 -3.72 6.15 6.53
N TYR A 92 -3.40 5.85 5.27
CA TYR A 92 -4.04 6.41 4.08
C TYR A 92 -4.78 5.29 3.33
N PRO A 93 -6.13 5.22 3.42
CA PRO A 93 -6.89 4.18 2.75
C PRO A 93 -6.93 4.38 1.23
N LEU A 94 -6.99 3.27 0.51
CA LEU A 94 -7.44 3.22 -0.87
C LEU A 94 -8.96 3.02 -0.81
N ASN A 95 -9.70 4.08 -1.11
CA ASN A 95 -11.14 4.20 -0.86
C ASN A 95 -12.05 3.30 -1.73
N TYR A 96 -11.50 2.35 -2.49
CA TYR A 96 -12.23 1.41 -3.34
C TYR A 96 -12.05 -0.02 -2.84
N GLN A 97 -13.15 -0.77 -2.77
CA GLN A 97 -13.11 -2.22 -2.55
C GLN A 97 -13.01 -2.95 -3.89
N PHE A 98 -12.18 -4.00 -3.95
CA PHE A 98 -12.08 -4.87 -5.13
C PHE A 98 -12.53 -6.30 -4.81
N THR A 99 -13.48 -6.80 -5.59
CA THR A 99 -14.07 -8.15 -5.57
C THR A 99 -13.41 -9.05 -6.62
N GLY A 100 -13.77 -10.34 -6.61
CA GLY A 100 -13.24 -11.34 -7.55
C GLY A 100 -13.53 -11.04 -9.02
N TRP A 101 -12.93 -11.83 -9.90
CA TRP A 101 -13.19 -11.80 -11.34
C TRP A 101 -14.41 -12.66 -11.67
N GLU A 102 -15.32 -12.11 -12.46
CA GLU A 102 -16.61 -12.72 -12.83
C GLU A 102 -16.60 -13.27 -14.26
N ASP A 103 -17.42 -14.28 -14.52
CA ASP A 103 -17.80 -14.66 -15.89
C ASP A 103 -18.93 -13.77 -16.45
N ASN A 104 -19.35 -14.05 -17.68
CA ASN A 104 -20.41 -13.31 -18.37
C ASN A 104 -21.82 -13.55 -17.76
N GLN A 105 -21.91 -14.30 -16.66
CA GLN A 105 -23.12 -14.55 -15.89
C GLN A 105 -23.04 -13.93 -14.48
N GLY A 106 -22.02 -13.13 -14.17
CA GLY A 106 -21.81 -12.51 -12.86
C GLY A 106 -21.35 -13.51 -11.79
N LYS A 107 -20.83 -14.68 -12.18
CA LYS A 107 -20.31 -15.65 -11.23
C LYS A 107 -18.82 -15.41 -11.02
N VAL A 108 -18.43 -15.14 -9.77
CA VAL A 108 -17.01 -15.06 -9.37
C VAL A 108 -16.32 -16.41 -9.61
N LEU A 109 -15.30 -16.42 -10.46
CA LEU A 109 -14.48 -17.60 -10.81
C LEU A 109 -13.02 -17.51 -10.35
N LYS A 110 -12.54 -16.33 -9.95
CA LYS A 110 -11.16 -16.12 -9.47
C LYS A 110 -11.12 -15.00 -8.43
N LYS A 111 -10.33 -15.17 -7.36
CA LYS A 111 -10.17 -14.17 -6.29
C LYS A 111 -9.54 -12.87 -6.81
N PRO A 112 -9.79 -11.71 -6.15
CA PRO A 112 -9.10 -10.47 -6.48
C PRO A 112 -7.60 -10.60 -6.21
N SER A 113 -6.81 -9.73 -6.83
CA SER A 113 -5.35 -9.73 -6.72
C SER A 113 -4.80 -8.31 -6.81
N PHE A 114 -3.62 -8.08 -6.22
CA PHE A 114 -2.93 -6.80 -6.33
C PHE A 114 -1.42 -6.98 -6.46
N GLN A 115 -0.77 -6.01 -7.09
CA GLN A 115 0.67 -5.94 -7.29
C GLN A 115 1.15 -4.53 -6.92
N PHE A 116 2.24 -4.41 -6.16
CA PHE A 116 2.79 -3.12 -5.74
C PHE A 116 4.32 -3.13 -5.81
N SER A 117 4.90 -1.94 -5.75
CA SER A 117 6.34 -1.74 -5.85
C SER A 117 6.96 -1.38 -4.49
N LEU A 118 8.10 -2.01 -4.17
CA LEU A 118 8.94 -1.55 -3.05
C LEU A 118 9.45 -0.11 -3.27
N ASN A 119 9.55 0.33 -4.53
CA ASN A 119 10.34 1.50 -4.96
C ASN A 119 9.52 2.65 -5.55
N THR A 120 8.23 2.46 -5.83
CA THR A 120 7.35 3.49 -6.41
C THR A 120 6.01 3.56 -5.65
N PRO A 121 5.29 4.69 -5.67
CA PRO A 121 4.00 4.85 -4.99
C PRO A 121 2.83 4.11 -5.66
N LYS A 122 3.09 3.20 -6.63
CA LYS A 122 2.05 2.56 -7.46
C LYS A 122 1.67 1.16 -6.95
N VAL A 123 0.37 0.94 -6.79
CA VAL A 123 -0.28 -0.36 -6.60
C VAL A 123 -1.31 -0.57 -7.71
N CYS A 124 -1.40 -1.78 -8.26
CA CYS A 124 -2.40 -2.15 -9.25
C CYS A 124 -3.28 -3.27 -8.69
N LEU A 125 -4.59 -3.05 -8.64
CA LEU A 125 -5.59 -4.03 -8.25
C LEU A 125 -6.20 -4.68 -9.50
N SER A 126 -6.77 -5.86 -9.33
CA SER A 126 -7.08 -6.77 -10.43
C SER A 126 -8.18 -7.75 -10.02
N GLY A 127 -9.37 -7.50 -10.55
CA GLY A 127 -10.67 -8.06 -10.14
C GLY A 127 -11.76 -7.08 -10.55
N SER A 128 -12.91 -7.13 -9.91
CA SER A 128 -13.96 -6.14 -10.10
C SER A 128 -13.90 -5.03 -9.05
N GLN A 129 -14.43 -3.84 -9.36
CA GLN A 129 -14.46 -2.69 -8.44
C GLN A 129 -15.88 -2.33 -8.02
N TYR A 130 -16.06 -2.13 -6.71
CA TYR A 130 -17.31 -1.71 -6.09
C TYR A 130 -17.40 -0.17 -5.93
N ASP A 131 -18.59 0.41 -6.10
CA ASP A 131 -18.88 1.86 -5.95
C ASP A 131 -19.76 2.26 -4.76
N GLY A 132 -20.36 1.32 -4.05
CA GLY A 132 -21.28 1.66 -2.96
C GLY A 132 -22.75 1.68 -3.37
N GLU A 133 -23.60 1.23 -2.43
CA GLU A 133 -25.04 1.07 -2.57
C GLU A 133 -25.51 0.14 -3.71
N HIS A 134 -25.83 -1.12 -3.35
CA HIS A 134 -27.06 -1.85 -3.66
C HIS A 134 -26.84 -3.38 -3.39
N PRO A 135 -27.82 -4.11 -2.81
CA PRO A 135 -27.72 -5.57 -2.71
C PRO A 135 -28.21 -6.25 -4.00
N GLY A 136 -27.27 -6.80 -4.79
CA GLY A 136 -27.55 -7.61 -6.00
C GLY A 136 -27.22 -6.94 -7.33
N THR A 137 -26.88 -5.66 -7.29
CA THR A 137 -26.35 -4.78 -8.35
C THR A 137 -25.48 -3.73 -7.65
N HIS A 138 -24.49 -3.08 -8.25
CA HIS A 138 -23.66 -3.46 -9.40
C HIS A 138 -22.19 -3.48 -8.95
N GLU A 139 -21.28 -3.63 -9.92
CA GLU A 139 -19.87 -3.24 -9.78
C GLU A 139 -19.66 -2.06 -10.75
N THR A 140 -18.92 -1.01 -10.38
CA THR A 140 -18.64 0.12 -11.30
C THR A 140 -17.99 -0.36 -12.58
N TYR A 141 -17.09 -1.31 -12.41
CA TYR A 141 -16.27 -1.92 -13.44
C TYR A 141 -15.99 -3.36 -13.02
N SER A 142 -16.66 -4.32 -13.66
CA SER A 142 -16.31 -5.73 -13.49
C SER A 142 -14.97 -6.04 -14.19
N ASN A 143 -14.20 -7.01 -13.71
CA ASN A 143 -13.05 -7.58 -14.45
C ASN A 143 -11.99 -6.55 -14.95
N ILE A 144 -11.66 -5.55 -14.15
CA ILE A 144 -10.62 -4.57 -14.47
C ILE A 144 -9.26 -4.88 -13.85
N ARG A 145 -8.22 -4.30 -14.46
CA ARG A 145 -6.98 -3.94 -13.78
C ARG A 145 -6.91 -2.42 -13.69
N GLN A 146 -6.77 -1.86 -12.49
CA GLN A 146 -6.65 -0.43 -12.25
C GLN A 146 -5.46 -0.16 -11.32
N CYS A 147 -4.63 0.81 -11.67
CA CYS A 147 -3.53 1.25 -10.83
C CYS A 147 -3.85 2.54 -10.09
N PHE A 148 -3.33 2.66 -8.88
CA PHE A 148 -3.48 3.79 -7.98
C PHE A 148 -2.10 4.21 -7.49
N GLU A 149 -1.90 5.50 -7.28
CA GLU A 149 -0.67 6.07 -6.73
C GLU A 149 -0.96 6.84 -5.44
N ILE A 150 -0.17 6.61 -4.39
CA ILE A 150 -0.20 7.49 -3.22
C ILE A 150 0.58 8.78 -3.52
N LYS A 151 -0.14 9.89 -3.62
CA LYS A 151 0.43 11.22 -3.84
C LYS A 151 0.38 12.08 -2.57
N THR A 152 1.19 13.12 -2.55
CA THR A 152 1.22 14.16 -1.51
C THR A 152 1.31 15.50 -2.21
N ASP A 153 0.34 16.37 -1.96
CA ASP A 153 0.39 17.79 -2.30
C ASP A 153 0.52 18.65 -1.03
N GLN A 154 0.23 19.95 -1.11
CA GLN A 154 0.37 20.87 0.02
C GLN A 154 -0.61 20.58 1.18
N ASN A 155 -1.80 20.06 0.89
CA ASN A 155 -2.88 19.89 1.87
C ASN A 155 -3.42 18.46 1.94
N PHE A 156 -3.17 17.62 0.93
CA PHE A 156 -3.69 16.27 0.82
C PHE A 156 -2.57 15.23 0.71
N THR A 157 -2.86 14.03 1.20
CA THR A 157 -2.08 12.81 0.91
C THR A 157 -3.06 11.65 0.92
N GLY A 158 -3.03 10.85 -0.14
CA GLY A 158 -3.98 9.76 -0.35
C GLY A 158 -3.72 9.05 -1.67
N PHE A 159 -4.51 8.01 -1.94
CA PHE A 159 -4.47 7.32 -3.22
C PHE A 159 -5.28 8.05 -4.29
N GLU A 160 -4.68 8.22 -5.47
CA GLU A 160 -5.35 8.69 -6.68
C GLU A 160 -5.36 7.60 -7.74
N SER A 161 -6.42 7.51 -8.54
CA SER A 161 -6.48 6.62 -9.70
C SER A 161 -5.59 7.10 -10.83
N VAL A 162 -4.84 6.17 -11.43
CA VAL A 162 -4.10 6.42 -12.67
C VAL A 162 -4.97 5.96 -13.83
N TYR A 163 -5.83 6.85 -14.34
CA TYR A 163 -6.85 6.50 -15.35
C TYR A 163 -6.29 5.84 -16.62
N SER A 164 -5.08 6.23 -17.05
CA SER A 164 -4.38 5.62 -18.19
C SER A 164 -4.03 4.15 -18.00
N ASP A 165 -3.98 3.67 -16.76
CA ASP A 165 -3.60 2.30 -16.41
C ASP A 165 -4.83 1.38 -16.28
N LYS A 166 -6.04 1.89 -16.52
CA LYS A 166 -7.28 1.10 -16.47
C LYS A 166 -7.39 0.20 -17.69
N ILE A 167 -7.45 -1.11 -17.45
CA ILE A 167 -7.63 -2.12 -18.50
C ILE A 167 -8.88 -2.93 -18.16
N GLN A 168 -9.91 -2.81 -19.00
CA GLN A 168 -11.10 -3.65 -18.96
C GLN A 168 -10.78 -5.03 -19.54
N HIS A 169 -11.35 -6.10 -18.98
CA HIS A 169 -11.25 -7.44 -19.55
C HIS A 169 -12.64 -8.04 -19.78
N GLU A 170 -12.73 -8.94 -20.77
CA GLU A 170 -13.89 -9.80 -21.02
C GLU A 170 -13.54 -11.26 -20.69
N TYR A 171 -14.49 -12.03 -20.15
CA TYR A 171 -14.32 -13.46 -19.90
C TYR A 171 -14.60 -14.30 -21.16
N HIS A 172 -13.55 -14.93 -21.71
CA HIS A 172 -13.68 -15.83 -22.84
C HIS A 172 -14.06 -17.24 -22.39
N GLY A 173 -15.35 -17.57 -22.41
CA GLY A 173 -15.87 -18.88 -21.97
C GLY A 173 -15.24 -20.11 -22.64
N LYS A 174 -14.74 -19.99 -23.88
CA LYS A 174 -14.02 -21.09 -24.58
C LYS A 174 -12.67 -21.41 -23.95
N THR A 175 -11.89 -20.39 -23.57
CA THR A 175 -10.55 -20.56 -22.98
C THR A 175 -10.56 -20.51 -21.46
N LYS A 176 -11.68 -20.09 -20.85
CA LYS A 176 -11.85 -19.86 -19.40
C LYS A 176 -10.84 -18.84 -18.86
N THR A 177 -10.63 -17.76 -19.62
CA THR A 177 -9.65 -16.71 -19.33
C THR A 177 -10.24 -15.33 -19.58
N TRP A 178 -9.89 -14.37 -18.73
CA TRP A 178 -10.09 -12.95 -19.00
C TRP A 178 -9.02 -12.44 -19.98
N LYS A 179 -9.43 -11.68 -20.98
CA LYS A 179 -8.51 -11.00 -21.91
C LYS A 179 -8.84 -9.51 -21.97
N PRO A 180 -7.84 -8.62 -22.15
CA PRO A 180 -8.09 -7.19 -22.23
C PRO A 180 -8.98 -6.88 -23.43
N ILE A 181 -9.95 -5.98 -23.23
CA ILE A 181 -10.70 -5.35 -24.31
C ILE A 181 -9.82 -4.24 -24.90
N SER A 182 -9.61 -4.29 -26.22
CA SER A 182 -8.84 -3.32 -27.00
C SER A 182 -9.70 -2.17 -27.50
#